data_AF-A0A950R2H1-F1
#
_entry.id   AF-A0A950R2H1-F1
#
_cell.length_a   1.000
_cell.length_b   1.000
_cell.length_c   1.000
_cell.angle_alpha   90.00
_cell.angle_beta   90.00
_cell.angle_gamma   90.00
#
_symmetry.space_group_name_H-M   'P 1'
#
loop_
_entity.id
_entity.type
_entity.pdbx_description
1 polymer ?
#
loop_
_entity_poly.entity_id
_entity_poly.type
_entity_poly.pdbx_seq_one_letter_code
_entity_poly.pdbx_strand_id
1 'polypeptide(L)'
;RCDFPGTQPLATCNAIATLPPELRRRFTLGTYFFDLPTAEDREQIWKIYESRYAVSGERPNDEGWTGAEIKECCRKAYRLRMSLAEAASYTVPVSRSAAEQIKSLRQSASGKFLSASAPGIYHWDENSLTPIAGRRLRAAGE
;
A
#
# COMPACT_ATOMS: atom_id res chain seq x y z
N ARG A 1 21.62 -17.73 -17.50
CA ARG A 1 22.28 -16.79 -16.56
C ARG A 1 22.25 -15.44 -17.26
N CYS A 2 21.41 -14.51 -16.81
CA CYS A 2 21.30 -13.19 -17.42
C CYS A 2 21.85 -12.18 -16.41
N ASP A 3 23.15 -12.24 -16.16
CA ASP A 3 23.84 -11.22 -15.39
C ASP A 3 24.21 -10.11 -16.36
N PHE A 4 23.27 -9.21 -16.60
CA PHE A 4 23.55 -7.97 -17.32
C PHE A 4 24.12 -6.97 -16.32
N PRO A 5 25.42 -6.61 -16.40
CA PRO A 5 26.00 -5.63 -15.49
C PRO A 5 25.24 -4.31 -15.62
N GLY A 6 24.67 -3.83 -14.51
CA GLY A 6 23.89 -2.59 -14.44
C GLY A 6 22.36 -2.73 -14.52
N THR A 7 21.81 -3.94 -14.72
CA THR A 7 20.34 -4.14 -14.71
C THR A 7 19.88 -4.68 -13.36
N GLN A 8 19.07 -3.90 -12.63
CA GLN A 8 18.47 -4.31 -11.36
C GLN A 8 17.05 -4.85 -11.60
N PRO A 9 16.77 -6.15 -11.37
CA PRO A 9 15.43 -6.69 -11.54
C PRO A 9 14.51 -6.21 -10.41
N LEU A 10 13.37 -5.61 -10.78
CA LEU A 10 12.27 -5.26 -9.88
C LEU A 10 11.05 -6.07 -10.29
N ALA A 11 10.36 -6.65 -9.31
CA ALA A 11 9.12 -7.38 -9.52
C ALA A 11 8.12 -7.02 -8.41
N THR A 12 6.84 -6.91 -8.77
CA THR A 12 5.74 -6.78 -7.82
C THR A 12 4.93 -8.06 -7.81
N CYS A 13 4.56 -8.54 -6.63
CA CYS A 13 3.70 -9.70 -6.50
C CYS A 13 2.82 -9.56 -5.25
N ASN A 14 1.56 -9.99 -5.37
CA ASN A 14 0.63 -10.01 -4.24
C ASN A 14 0.69 -11.34 -3.47
N ALA A 15 1.37 -12.36 -4.01
CA ALA A 15 1.48 -13.69 -3.44
C ALA A 15 2.93 -14.19 -3.52
N ILE A 16 3.81 -13.69 -2.65
CA ILE A 16 5.23 -14.08 -2.67
C ILE A 16 5.45 -15.58 -2.36
N ALA A 17 4.51 -16.22 -1.68
CA ALA A 17 4.57 -17.64 -1.35
C ALA A 17 4.55 -18.56 -2.58
N THR A 18 3.94 -18.11 -3.70
CA THR A 18 3.88 -18.90 -4.93
C THR A 18 5.14 -18.75 -5.79
N LEU A 19 6.04 -17.82 -5.46
CA LEU A 19 7.27 -17.63 -6.23
C LEU A 19 8.30 -18.74 -5.93
N PRO A 20 8.84 -19.40 -6.97
CA PRO A 20 9.93 -20.36 -6.83
C PRO A 20 11.11 -19.75 -6.05
N PRO A 21 11.72 -20.49 -5.11
CA PRO A 21 12.86 -20.00 -4.33
C PRO A 21 14.06 -19.60 -5.22
N GLU A 22 14.19 -20.19 -6.40
CA GLU A 22 15.21 -19.87 -7.41
C GLU A 22 15.06 -18.44 -7.96
N LEU A 23 13.82 -17.93 -8.07
CA LEU A 23 13.55 -16.56 -8.49
C LEU A 23 13.72 -15.58 -7.34
N ARG A 24 13.29 -15.95 -6.12
CA ARG A 24 13.47 -15.10 -4.93
C ARG A 24 14.94 -14.78 -4.66
N ARG A 25 15.84 -15.75 -4.87
CA ARG A 25 17.30 -15.57 -4.74
C ARG A 25 17.92 -14.57 -5.73
N ARG A 26 17.24 -14.24 -6.82
CA ARG A 26 17.77 -13.28 -7.82
C ARG A 26 17.58 -11.83 -7.42
N PHE A 27 16.70 -11.53 -6.46
CA PHE A 27 16.44 -10.18 -5.99
C PHE A 27 17.37 -9.84 -4.81
N THR A 28 18.53 -9.29 -5.14
CA THR A 28 19.61 -9.02 -4.18
C THR A 28 19.39 -7.80 -3.28
N LEU A 29 18.49 -6.87 -3.66
CA LEU A 29 18.13 -5.70 -2.85
C LEU A 29 17.14 -6.01 -1.72
N GLY A 30 16.70 -7.26 -1.62
CA GLY A 30 15.75 -7.71 -0.61
C GLY A 30 14.29 -7.58 -1.07
N THR A 31 13.41 -8.09 -0.21
CA THR A 31 11.97 -8.07 -0.42
C THR A 31 11.37 -6.97 0.44
N TYR A 32 10.65 -6.05 -0.20
CA TYR A 32 9.93 -4.98 0.48
C TYR A 32 8.45 -5.32 0.56
N PHE A 33 7.86 -5.12 1.74
CA PHE A 33 6.44 -5.26 1.97
C PHE A 33 5.78 -3.88 1.96
N PHE A 34 4.75 -3.73 1.13
CA PHE A 34 3.92 -2.54 1.03
C PHE A 34 2.60 -2.83 1.76
N ASP A 35 2.38 -2.15 2.88
CA ASP A 35 1.12 -2.22 3.60
C ASP A 35 0.11 -1.19 3.04
N LEU A 36 -1.10 -1.18 3.62
CA LEU A 36 -2.12 -0.19 3.32
C LEU A 36 -1.58 1.24 3.55
N PRO A 37 -1.93 2.19 2.67
CA PRO A 37 -1.45 3.57 2.77
C PRO A 37 -1.95 4.22 4.06
N THR A 38 -1.10 5.07 4.65
CA THR A 38 -1.45 5.87 5.83
C THR A 38 -2.45 6.98 5.46
N ALA A 39 -3.02 7.66 6.45
CA ALA A 39 -3.93 8.78 6.19
C ALA A 39 -3.24 9.89 5.38
N GLU A 40 -1.96 10.18 5.67
CA GLU A 40 -1.15 11.16 4.93
C GLU A 40 -0.95 10.74 3.47
N ASP A 41 -0.61 9.47 3.23
CA ASP A 41 -0.44 8.94 1.87
C ASP A 41 -1.75 9.02 1.08
N ARG A 42 -2.88 8.66 1.72
CA ARG A 42 -4.20 8.74 1.10
C ARG A 42 -4.57 10.18 0.75
N GLU A 43 -4.24 11.14 1.60
CA GLU A 43 -4.47 12.56 1.32
C GLU A 43 -3.72 13.04 0.07
N GLN A 44 -2.46 12.61 -0.10
CA GLN A 44 -1.69 12.92 -1.30
C GLN A 44 -2.30 12.27 -2.54
N ILE A 45 -2.76 11.02 -2.42
CA ILE A 45 -3.41 10.31 -3.52
C ILE A 45 -4.73 11.00 -3.92
N TRP A 46 -5.53 11.46 -2.94
CA TRP A 46 -6.72 12.25 -3.17
C TRP A 46 -6.41 13.50 -4.00
N LYS A 47 -5.42 14.30 -3.58
CA LYS A 47 -5.01 15.52 -4.28
C LYS A 47 -4.67 15.26 -5.75
N ILE A 48 -3.97 14.16 -6.05
CA ILE A 48 -3.60 13.77 -7.41
C ILE A 48 -4.85 13.46 -8.26
N TYR A 49 -5.78 12.65 -7.73
CA TYR A 49 -6.94 12.20 -8.50
C TYR A 49 -8.06 13.24 -8.57
N GLU A 50 -8.27 14.04 -7.52
CA GLU A 50 -9.17 15.19 -7.55
C GLU A 50 -8.75 16.16 -8.65
N SER A 51 -7.45 16.50 -8.71
CA SER A 51 -6.90 17.36 -9.76
C SER A 51 -7.04 16.72 -11.15
N ARG A 52 -6.80 15.42 -11.27
CA ARG A 52 -6.89 14.69 -12.55
C ARG A 52 -8.31 14.64 -13.12
N TYR A 53 -9.30 14.42 -12.27
CA TYR A 53 -10.69 14.26 -12.69
C TYR A 53 -11.52 15.55 -12.53
N ALA A 54 -10.90 16.64 -12.07
CA ALA A 54 -11.56 17.91 -11.76
C ALA A 54 -12.81 17.73 -10.87
N VAL A 55 -12.70 16.83 -9.89
CA VAL A 55 -13.75 16.55 -8.91
C VAL A 55 -13.37 17.19 -7.59
N SER A 56 -14.31 17.90 -6.98
CA SER A 56 -14.14 18.57 -5.69
C SER A 56 -15.40 18.38 -4.85
N GLY A 57 -15.25 18.13 -3.56
CA GLY A 57 -16.38 17.97 -2.65
C GLY A 57 -15.96 17.43 -1.29
N GLU A 58 -16.96 17.08 -0.47
CA GLU A 58 -16.74 16.41 0.81
C GLU A 58 -16.17 15.01 0.57
N ARG A 59 -15.02 14.71 1.21
CA ARG A 59 -14.36 13.42 1.08
C ARG A 59 -15.06 12.40 1.97
N PRO A 60 -15.31 11.17 1.46
CA PRO A 60 -15.87 10.08 2.26
C PRO A 60 -14.84 9.57 3.29
N ASN A 61 -15.27 8.73 4.22
CA ASN A 61 -14.34 8.00 5.08
C ASN A 61 -13.52 6.99 4.23
N ASP A 62 -12.26 7.33 3.96
CA ASP A 62 -11.29 6.53 3.19
C ASP A 62 -10.45 5.56 4.05
N GLU A 63 -10.87 5.32 5.29
CA GLU A 63 -10.17 4.40 6.18
C GLU A 63 -10.04 2.99 5.55
N GLY A 64 -8.79 2.55 5.40
CA GLY A 64 -8.47 1.25 4.80
C GLY A 64 -8.61 1.19 3.28
N TRP A 65 -8.77 2.32 2.60
CA TRP A 65 -8.79 2.37 1.13
C TRP A 65 -7.36 2.33 0.59
N THR A 66 -7.16 1.64 -0.54
CA THR A 66 -5.94 1.76 -1.33
C THR A 66 -6.06 2.91 -2.33
N GLY A 67 -4.92 3.29 -2.94
CA GLY A 67 -4.93 4.30 -3.99
C GLY A 67 -5.76 3.90 -5.22
N ALA A 68 -6.04 2.61 -5.43
CA ALA A 68 -6.94 2.15 -6.48
C ALA A 68 -8.40 2.47 -6.17
N GLU A 69 -8.86 2.31 -4.91
CA GLU A 69 -10.21 2.70 -4.50
C GLU A 69 -10.42 4.21 -4.61
N ILE A 70 -9.46 5.02 -4.16
CA ILE A 70 -9.53 6.49 -4.28
C ILE A 70 -9.66 6.90 -5.76
N LYS A 71 -8.81 6.33 -6.63
CA LYS A 71 -8.89 6.56 -8.08
C LYS A 71 -10.25 6.19 -8.64
N GLU A 72 -10.78 5.04 -8.25
CA GLU A 72 -12.06 4.52 -8.75
C GLU A 72 -13.23 5.37 -8.29
N CYS A 73 -13.22 5.82 -7.03
CA CYS A 73 -14.20 6.75 -6.48
C CYS A 73 -14.21 8.08 -7.27
N CYS A 74 -13.06 8.73 -7.46
CA CYS A 74 -12.96 9.95 -8.27
C CYS A 74 -13.42 9.72 -9.72
N ARG A 75 -13.05 8.57 -10.31
CA ARG A 75 -13.45 8.21 -11.67
C ARG A 75 -14.96 8.03 -11.79
N LYS A 76 -15.62 7.42 -10.80
CA LYS A 76 -17.08 7.25 -10.75
C LYS A 76 -17.79 8.58 -10.56
N ALA A 77 -17.34 9.41 -9.62
CA ALA A 77 -17.86 10.75 -9.42
C ALA A 77 -17.84 11.57 -10.72
N TYR A 78 -16.71 11.55 -11.43
CA TYR A 78 -16.57 12.22 -12.72
C TYR A 78 -17.49 11.65 -13.80
N ARG A 79 -17.53 10.32 -13.97
CA ARG A 79 -18.32 9.68 -15.05
C ARG A 79 -19.82 9.78 -14.83
N LEU A 80 -20.27 9.63 -13.59
CA LEU A 80 -21.69 9.60 -13.23
C LEU A 80 -22.21 10.97 -12.79
N ARG A 81 -21.35 11.99 -12.74
CA ARG A 81 -21.67 13.36 -12.29
C ARG A 81 -22.33 13.38 -10.90
N MET A 82 -21.80 12.57 -10.00
CA MET A 82 -22.25 12.47 -8.61
C MET A 82 -21.17 12.98 -7.65
N SER A 83 -21.55 13.21 -6.40
CA SER A 83 -20.60 13.60 -5.36
C SER A 83 -19.62 12.47 -5.01
N LEU A 84 -18.48 12.83 -4.40
CA LEU A 84 -17.53 11.84 -3.89
C LEU A 84 -18.14 10.95 -2.81
N ALA A 85 -19.01 11.50 -1.96
CA ALA A 85 -19.73 10.75 -0.94
C ALA A 85 -20.68 9.69 -1.56
N GLU A 86 -21.41 10.05 -2.61
CA GLU A 86 -22.26 9.09 -3.33
C GLU A 86 -21.42 8.03 -4.05
N ALA A 87 -20.34 8.42 -4.71
CA ALA A 87 -19.43 7.47 -5.38
C ALA A 87 -18.80 6.48 -4.39
N ALA A 88 -18.55 6.91 -3.15
CA ALA A 88 -18.02 6.06 -2.09
C ALA A 88 -18.97 4.92 -1.70
N SER A 89 -20.28 5.15 -1.72
CA SER A 89 -21.28 4.11 -1.44
C SER A 89 -21.21 2.91 -2.41
N TYR A 90 -20.66 3.14 -3.60
CA TYR A 90 -20.45 2.12 -4.63
C TYR A 90 -19.00 1.59 -4.66
N THR A 91 -18.21 1.85 -3.62
CA THR A 91 -16.81 1.42 -3.53
C THR A 91 -16.64 0.53 -2.31
N VAL A 92 -16.33 -0.74 -2.54
CA VAL A 92 -16.05 -1.70 -1.47
C VAL A 92 -14.55 -1.74 -1.25
N PRO A 93 -14.05 -1.42 -0.04
CA PRO A 93 -12.62 -1.36 0.17
C PRO A 93 -12.00 -2.75 0.23
N VAL A 94 -10.79 -2.88 -0.30
CA VAL A 94 -10.03 -4.15 -0.37
C VAL A 94 -9.67 -4.64 1.03
N SER A 95 -9.47 -3.70 1.97
CA SER A 95 -9.31 -4.01 3.40
C SER A 95 -10.47 -4.79 4.00
N ARG A 96 -11.69 -4.66 3.44
CA ARG A 96 -12.86 -5.47 3.84
C ARG A 96 -12.98 -6.73 2.99
N SER A 97 -12.90 -6.64 1.67
CA SER A 97 -13.16 -7.78 0.79
C SER A 97 -12.05 -8.85 0.85
N ALA A 98 -10.81 -8.44 1.09
CA ALA A 98 -9.64 -9.31 1.14
C ALA A 98 -8.93 -9.26 2.50
N ALA A 99 -9.66 -8.95 3.58
CA ALA A 99 -9.10 -8.80 4.93
C ALA A 99 -8.26 -10.01 5.36
N GLU A 100 -8.76 -11.22 5.11
CA GLU A 100 -8.07 -12.47 5.48
C GLU A 100 -6.77 -12.67 4.67
N GLN A 101 -6.80 -12.33 3.38
CA GLN A 101 -5.62 -12.41 2.53
C GLN A 101 -4.56 -11.40 2.98
N ILE A 102 -4.96 -10.16 3.30
CA ILE A 102 -4.07 -9.13 3.83
C ILE A 102 -3.47 -9.60 5.16
N LYS A 103 -4.28 -10.16 6.06
CA LYS A 103 -3.81 -10.70 7.35
C LYS A 103 -2.75 -11.79 7.14
N SER A 104 -3.03 -12.76 6.27
CA SER A 104 -2.07 -13.83 5.92
C SER A 104 -0.77 -13.27 5.33
N LEU A 105 -0.86 -12.28 4.45
CA LEU A 105 0.30 -11.62 3.86
C LEU A 105 1.14 -10.88 4.91
N ARG A 106 0.50 -10.11 5.80
CA ARG A 106 1.17 -9.40 6.88
C ARG A 106 1.87 -10.35 7.85
N GLN A 107 1.22 -11.45 8.24
CA GLN A 107 1.83 -12.51 9.04
C GLN A 107 3.04 -13.14 8.36
N SER A 108 2.94 -13.39 7.05
CA SER A 108 4.05 -13.98 6.28
C SER A 108 5.24 -13.03 6.16
N ALA A 109 4.98 -11.71 6.13
CA ALA A 109 5.97 -10.66 5.98
C ALA A 109 6.64 -10.24 7.29
N SER A 110 5.90 -10.30 8.40
CA SER A 110 6.36 -9.88 9.73
C SER A 110 7.65 -10.61 10.12
N GLY A 111 8.72 -9.85 10.38
CA GLY A 111 10.03 -10.38 10.72
C GLY A 111 10.85 -10.97 9.56
N LYS A 112 10.31 -11.02 8.33
CA LYS A 112 10.98 -11.65 7.17
C LYS A 112 11.28 -10.67 6.03
N PHE A 113 10.50 -9.61 5.88
CA PHE A 113 10.65 -8.61 4.81
C PHE A 113 10.98 -7.22 5.36
N LEU A 114 11.48 -6.35 4.49
CA LEU A 114 11.73 -4.94 4.80
C LEU A 114 10.44 -4.14 4.68
N SER A 115 10.24 -3.15 5.54
CA SER A 115 9.12 -2.22 5.40
C SER A 115 9.40 -1.22 4.28
N ALA A 116 8.42 -0.99 3.40
CA ALA A 116 8.53 0.04 2.37
C ALA A 116 8.23 1.45 2.91
N SER A 117 7.46 1.54 4.00
CA SER A 117 7.02 2.83 4.59
C SER A 117 7.95 3.33 5.69
N ALA A 118 8.75 2.45 6.30
CA ALA A 118 9.64 2.79 7.41
C ALA A 118 10.99 2.07 7.26
N PRO A 119 12.10 2.68 7.73
CA PRO A 119 13.40 2.01 7.69
C PRO A 119 13.41 0.79 8.62
N GLY A 120 13.79 -0.37 8.09
CA GLY A 120 14.01 -1.59 8.86
C GLY A 120 13.09 -2.76 8.48
N ILE A 121 13.08 -3.77 9.35
CA ILE A 121 12.27 -4.99 9.19
C ILE A 121 10.79 -4.64 9.41
N TYR A 122 9.93 -5.15 8.54
CA TYR A 122 8.49 -5.04 8.70
C TYR A 122 8.03 -5.87 9.90
N HIS A 123 7.33 -5.23 10.83
CA HIS A 123 6.68 -5.89 11.96
C HIS A 123 5.19 -5.58 11.90
N TRP A 124 4.39 -6.63 11.89
CA TRP A 124 2.95 -6.54 12.07
C TRP A 124 2.59 -7.04 13.46
N ASP A 125 1.91 -6.19 14.22
CA ASP A 125 1.30 -6.54 15.50
C ASP A 125 -0.22 -6.59 15.31
N GLU A 126 -0.83 -7.72 15.66
CA GLU A 126 -2.28 -7.92 15.56
C GLU A 126 -3.06 -6.97 16.48
N ASN A 127 -2.40 -6.44 17.53
CA ASN A 127 -2.98 -5.49 18.48
C ASN A 127 -2.71 -4.01 18.17
N SER A 128 -1.91 -3.69 17.15
CA SER A 128 -1.67 -2.28 16.78
C SER A 128 -2.77 -1.77 15.85
N LEU A 129 -3.86 -1.24 16.43
CA LEU A 129 -4.91 -0.48 15.74
C LEU A 129 -4.43 0.90 15.22
N THR A 130 -3.13 1.11 15.06
CA THR A 130 -2.56 2.36 14.56
C THR A 130 -1.48 2.04 13.52
N PRO A 131 -1.50 2.67 12.34
CA PRO A 131 -0.36 2.61 11.44
C PRO A 131 0.85 3.16 12.21
N ILE A 132 1.92 2.37 12.28
CA ILE A 132 3.16 2.76 12.97
C ILE A 132 3.71 3.99 12.25
N ALA A 133 3.38 5.17 12.78
CA ALA A 133 4.06 6.41 12.49
C ALA A 133 5.56 6.18 12.70
N GLY A 134 6.35 6.50 11.68
CA GLY A 134 7.77 6.16 11.58
C GLY A 134 8.50 6.36 12.90
N ARG A 135 9.12 5.28 13.39
CA ARG A 135 10.02 5.33 14.54
C ARG A 135 11.25 6.14 14.14
N ARG A 136 11.21 7.45 14.42
CA ARG A 136 12.32 8.38 14.20
C ARG A 136 13.55 7.81 14.91
N LEU A 137 14.53 7.32 14.15
CA LEU A 137 15.81 6.88 14.68
C LEU A 137 16.43 8.09 15.40
N ARG A 138 16.50 8.03 16.74
CA ARG A 138 17.34 8.95 17.49
C ARG A 138 18.78 8.61 17.10
N ALA A 139 19.43 9.52 16.41
CA ALA A 139 20.86 9.49 16.22
C ALA A 139 21.52 9.40 17.60
N ALA A 140 22.25 8.32 17.84
CA ALA A 140 23.20 8.24 18.94
C ALA A 140 24.36 9.18 18.56
N GLY A 141 24.46 10.30 19.28
CA GLY A 141 25.63 11.18 19.28
C GLY A 141 26.45 10.92 20.53
N GLU A 142 27.77 11.00 20.34
CA GLU A 142 28.92 10.80 21.26
C GLU A 142 28.74 11.17 22.72
#